data_AF-A0AAW3R047-F1
#
_entry.id   AF-A0AAW3R047-F1
#
_cell.length_a   1.000
_cell.length_b   1.000
_cell.length_c   1.000
_cell.angle_alpha   90.00
_cell.angle_beta   90.00
_cell.angle_gamma   90.00
#
_symmetry.space_group_name_H-M   'P 1'
#
loop_
_entity.id
_entity.type
_entity.pdbx_description
1 polymer ?
#
loop_
_entity_poly.entity_id
_entity_poly.type
_entity_poly.pdbx_seq_one_letter_code
_entity_poly.pdbx_strand_id
1 'polypeptide(L)'
;MSFPVLVLAGSRDGENDVLAKLGRVSHKALLPVAGQPMLARVLNTIVRTPGLGPVTISIEKPDCIRDLAGNATILRSASSPSESVAEAIERIGTPCLVTTADHALLRPEWIQEFLAKAQGCDLAAGVALRA
;
A
#
# COMPACT_ATOMS: atom_id res chain seq x y z
N MET A 1 7.70 -12.75 15.14
CA MET A 1 7.94 -12.69 13.68
C MET A 1 7.15 -11.51 13.15
N SER A 2 7.69 -10.72 12.21
CA SER A 2 6.94 -9.64 11.57
C SER A 2 6.42 -10.08 10.20
N PHE A 3 5.27 -9.54 9.81
CA PHE A 3 4.56 -9.84 8.57
C PHE A 3 5.00 -8.83 7.50
N PRO A 4 5.69 -9.24 6.42
CA PRO A 4 6.06 -8.34 5.34
C PRO A 4 4.83 -7.65 4.75
N VAL A 5 4.98 -6.38 4.40
CA VAL A 5 3.88 -5.57 3.85
C VAL A 5 4.24 -5.04 2.48
N LEU A 6 3.35 -5.24 1.52
CA LEU A 6 3.39 -4.61 0.21
C LEU A 6 2.31 -3.53 0.13
N VAL A 7 2.72 -2.30 -0.20
CA VAL A 7 1.82 -1.19 -0.50
C VAL A 7 1.88 -0.91 -1.99
N LEU A 8 0.76 -1.12 -2.69
CA LEU A 8 0.61 -0.75 -4.09
C LEU A 8 0.26 0.75 -4.17
N ALA A 9 1.20 1.56 -4.64
CA ALA A 9 1.06 3.01 -4.79
C ALA A 9 0.99 3.47 -6.26
N GLY A 10 1.05 2.53 -7.20
CA GLY A 10 1.01 2.80 -8.63
C GLY A 10 -0.31 3.39 -9.12
N SER A 11 -0.24 4.26 -10.13
CA SER A 11 -1.42 4.79 -10.84
C SER A 11 -1.37 4.38 -12.31
N ARG A 12 -2.50 3.94 -12.89
CA ARG A 12 -2.53 3.49 -14.30
C ARG A 12 -2.08 4.56 -15.28
N ASP A 13 -2.40 5.83 -14.98
CA ASP A 13 -2.09 6.98 -15.81
C ASP A 13 -1.04 7.91 -15.19
N GLY A 14 -0.46 7.57 -14.03
CA GLY A 14 0.48 8.44 -13.31
C GLY A 14 -0.04 9.87 -13.11
N GLU A 15 0.74 10.86 -13.56
CA GLU A 15 0.37 12.29 -13.57
C GLU A 15 -0.88 12.60 -14.42
N ASN A 16 -1.28 11.69 -15.32
CA ASN A 16 -2.49 11.83 -16.12
C ASN A 16 -3.77 11.37 -15.40
N ASP A 17 -3.65 10.74 -14.22
CA ASP A 17 -4.78 10.32 -13.39
C ASP A 17 -5.69 11.52 -13.07
N VAL A 18 -7.00 11.35 -13.26
CA VAL A 18 -8.00 12.41 -13.08
C VAL A 18 -7.99 12.96 -11.66
N LEU A 19 -7.84 12.09 -10.66
CA LEU A 19 -7.80 12.51 -9.26
C LEU A 19 -6.51 13.25 -8.97
N ALA A 20 -5.36 12.77 -9.46
CA ALA A 20 -4.07 13.46 -9.30
C ALA A 20 -4.11 14.90 -9.86
N LYS A 21 -4.69 15.07 -11.06
CA LYS A 21 -4.91 16.39 -11.68
C LYS A 21 -5.81 17.30 -10.83
N LEU A 22 -6.96 16.79 -10.37
CA LEU A 22 -7.89 17.55 -9.54
C LEU A 22 -7.25 17.99 -8.22
N GLY A 23 -6.44 17.12 -7.61
CA GLY A 23 -5.72 17.42 -6.38
C GLY A 23 -4.41 18.18 -6.57
N ARG A 24 -4.02 18.49 -7.82
CA ARG A 24 -2.77 19.20 -8.16
C ARG A 24 -1.53 18.52 -7.56
N VAL A 25 -1.51 17.19 -7.58
CA VAL A 25 -0.37 16.37 -7.15
C VAL A 25 0.14 15.54 -8.32
N SER A 26 1.38 15.06 -8.25
CA SER A 26 1.95 14.28 -9.35
C SER A 26 1.38 12.87 -9.45
N HIS A 27 0.93 12.25 -8.36
CA HIS A 27 0.44 10.87 -8.36
C HIS A 27 -0.76 10.73 -7.43
N LYS A 28 -1.69 9.83 -7.75
CA LYS A 28 -2.88 9.58 -6.93
C LYS A 28 -2.51 9.28 -5.48
N ALA A 29 -1.45 8.50 -5.25
CA ALA A 29 -0.96 8.16 -3.91
C ALA A 29 -0.60 9.38 -3.02
N LEU A 30 -0.34 10.54 -3.63
CA LEU A 30 0.02 11.79 -2.94
C LEU A 30 -1.19 12.69 -2.64
N LEU A 31 -2.39 12.32 -3.10
CA LEU A 31 -3.59 13.11 -2.83
C LEU A 31 -3.79 13.32 -1.32
N PRO A 32 -4.11 14.53 -0.87
CA PRO A 32 -4.34 14.78 0.53
C PRO A 32 -5.71 14.26 0.97
N VAL A 33 -5.72 13.46 2.04
CA VAL A 33 -6.94 13.08 2.78
C VAL A 33 -6.75 13.56 4.22
N ALA A 34 -7.66 14.43 4.68
CA ALA A 34 -7.52 15.12 5.97
C ALA A 34 -6.13 15.79 6.15
N GLY A 35 -5.63 16.45 5.10
CA GLY A 35 -4.38 17.22 5.13
C GLY A 35 -3.09 16.40 5.00
N GLN A 36 -3.15 15.08 4.81
CA GLN A 36 -1.97 14.21 4.66
C GLN A 36 -2.04 13.39 3.38
N PRO A 37 -0.91 13.16 2.67
CA PRO A 37 -0.88 12.26 1.52
C PRO A 37 -1.45 10.89 1.85
N MET A 38 -2.29 10.31 0.98
CA MET A 38 -2.91 8.98 1.24
C MET A 38 -1.86 7.92 1.57
N LEU A 39 -0.74 7.88 0.82
CA LEU A 39 0.38 6.97 1.09
C LEU A 39 0.94 7.16 2.50
N ALA A 40 1.17 8.41 2.92
CA ALA A 40 1.70 8.70 4.26
C ALA A 40 0.77 8.18 5.37
N ARG A 41 -0.55 8.31 5.18
CA ARG A 41 -1.55 7.79 6.13
C ARG A 41 -1.48 6.27 6.24
N VAL A 42 -1.39 5.57 5.10
CA VAL A 42 -1.25 4.11 5.05
C VAL A 42 0.03 3.65 5.73
N LEU A 43 1.18 4.27 5.40
CA LEU A 43 2.47 3.95 6.01
C LEU A 43 2.46 4.19 7.52
N ASN A 44 1.89 5.31 7.98
CA ASN A 44 1.75 5.62 9.41
C ASN A 44 0.89 4.58 10.13
N THR A 45 -0.22 4.12 9.52
CA THR A 45 -1.03 3.04 10.08
C THR A 45 -0.25 1.73 10.17
N ILE A 46 0.51 1.36 9.13
CA ILE A 46 1.34 0.15 9.12
C ILE A 46 2.40 0.21 10.24
N VAL A 47 3.12 1.32 10.37
CA VAL A 47 4.16 1.50 11.40
C VAL A 47 3.58 1.42 12.82
N ARG A 48 2.36 1.92 13.02
CA ARG A 48 1.66 1.86 14.32
C ARG A 48 1.05 0.48 14.63
N THR A 49 1.03 -0.43 13.66
CA THR A 49 0.40 -1.74 13.80
C THR A 49 1.46 -2.78 14.21
N PRO A 50 1.35 -3.39 15.40
CA PRO A 50 2.35 -4.35 15.88
C PRO A 50 2.48 -5.56 14.95
N GLY A 51 3.72 -6.04 14.79
CA GLY A 51 4.00 -7.26 14.04
C GLY A 51 3.99 -7.09 12.52
N LEU A 52 3.94 -5.87 11.98
CA LEU A 52 4.12 -5.62 10.54
C LEU A 52 5.55 -5.22 10.20
N GLY A 53 5.97 -5.53 8.98
CA GLY A 53 7.26 -5.15 8.41
C GLY A 53 8.10 -6.36 7.98
N PRO A 54 9.11 -6.17 7.14
CA PRO A 54 9.50 -4.91 6.47
C PRO A 54 8.43 -4.42 5.47
N VAL A 55 8.46 -3.12 5.14
CA VAL A 55 7.51 -2.50 4.19
C VAL A 55 8.17 -2.36 2.82
N THR A 56 7.44 -2.75 1.79
CA THR A 56 7.79 -2.56 0.39
C THR A 56 6.71 -1.74 -0.29
N ILE A 57 7.09 -0.73 -1.09
CA ILE A 57 6.18 0.12 -1.84
C ILE A 57 6.40 -0.15 -3.33
N SER A 58 5.33 -0.51 -4.05
CA SER A 58 5.36 -0.61 -5.51
C SER A 58 4.81 0.66 -6.13
N ILE A 59 5.63 1.38 -6.90
CA ILE A 59 5.24 2.62 -7.59
C ILE A 59 5.97 2.77 -8.93
N GLU A 60 5.32 3.35 -9.93
CA GLU A 60 5.88 3.60 -11.27
C GLU A 60 7.03 4.62 -11.26
N LYS A 61 6.96 5.64 -10.39
CA LYS A 61 7.93 6.74 -10.31
C LYS A 61 8.46 6.90 -8.88
N PRO A 62 9.46 6.10 -8.44
CA PRO A 62 10.00 6.11 -7.07
C PRO A 62 10.35 7.49 -6.51
N ASP A 63 10.83 8.38 -7.37
CA ASP A 63 11.29 9.72 -7.01
C ASP A 63 10.18 10.59 -6.39
N CYS A 64 8.90 10.33 -6.69
CA CYS A 64 7.79 11.15 -6.18
C CYS A 64 7.42 10.85 -4.71
N ILE A 65 7.95 9.76 -4.13
CA ILE A 65 7.65 9.34 -2.76
C ILE A 65 8.88 9.22 -1.87
N ARG A 66 10.08 9.62 -2.34
CA ARG A 66 11.34 9.45 -1.59
C ARG A 66 11.24 9.99 -0.16
N ASP A 67 10.65 11.17 0.01
CA ASP A 67 10.50 11.82 1.31
C ASP A 67 9.48 11.11 2.23
N LEU A 68 8.56 10.32 1.67
CA LEU A 68 7.52 9.59 2.39
C LEU A 68 7.91 8.14 2.68
N ALA A 69 8.79 7.55 1.88
CA ALA A 69 9.09 6.13 1.93
C ALA A 69 9.82 5.70 3.21
N GLY A 70 10.57 6.61 3.85
CA GLY A 70 11.36 6.31 5.04
C GLY A 70 12.31 5.13 4.79
N ASN A 71 12.18 4.06 5.59
CA ASN A 71 12.97 2.84 5.47
C ASN A 71 12.34 1.77 4.56
N ALA A 72 11.24 2.08 3.87
CA ALA A 72 10.59 1.12 2.99
C ALA A 72 11.44 0.83 1.76
N THR A 73 11.48 -0.44 1.35
CA THR A 73 12.02 -0.83 0.05
C THR A 73 11.09 -0.32 -1.05
N ILE A 74 11.63 0.28 -2.11
CA ILE A 74 10.82 0.71 -3.25
C ILE A 74 11.06 -0.21 -4.44
N LEU A 75 9.97 -0.73 -5.01
CA LEU A 75 9.96 -1.47 -6.26
C LEU A 75 9.25 -0.65 -7.33
N ARG A 76 9.73 -0.74 -8.57
CA ARG A 76 9.00 -0.16 -9.70
C ARG A 76 7.75 -1.01 -9.96
N SER A 77 6.60 -0.38 -10.16
CA SER A 77 5.38 -1.11 -10.55
C SER A 77 5.51 -1.72 -11.94
N ALA A 78 4.93 -2.91 -12.10
CA ALA A 78 4.74 -3.58 -13.38
C ALA A 78 3.52 -3.01 -14.14
N SER A 79 3.20 -3.59 -15.30
CA SER A 79 2.07 -3.16 -16.15
C SER A 79 0.70 -3.27 -15.49
N SER A 80 0.54 -4.14 -14.49
CA SER A 80 -0.70 -4.30 -13.73
C SER A 80 -0.46 -4.46 -12.23
N PRO A 81 -1.49 -4.22 -11.40
CA PRO A 81 -1.41 -4.48 -9.97
C PRO A 81 -1.09 -5.94 -9.64
N SER A 82 -1.66 -6.91 -10.36
CA SER A 82 -1.42 -8.34 -10.15
C SER A 82 0.02 -8.75 -10.49
N GLU A 83 0.58 -8.22 -11.58
CA GLU A 83 1.99 -8.46 -11.93
C GLU A 83 2.91 -7.82 -10.89
N SER A 84 2.58 -6.61 -10.41
CA SER A 84 3.35 -5.94 -9.35
C SER A 84 3.35 -6.73 -8.04
N VAL A 85 2.23 -7.39 -7.71
CA VAL A 85 2.12 -8.28 -6.55
C VAL A 85 2.97 -9.55 -6.76
N ALA A 86 2.88 -10.18 -7.94
CA ALA A 86 3.67 -11.37 -8.24
C ALA A 86 5.18 -11.11 -8.10
N GLU A 87 5.68 -10.04 -8.74
CA GLU A 87 7.10 -9.65 -8.66
C GLU A 87 7.54 -9.29 -7.22
N ALA A 88 6.66 -8.65 -6.45
CA ALA A 88 6.97 -8.28 -5.08
C ALA A 88 7.03 -9.51 -4.17
N ILE A 89 6.12 -10.47 -4.33
CA ILE A 89 6.09 -11.72 -3.53
C ILE A 89 7.37 -12.54 -3.74
N GLU A 90 7.93 -12.60 -4.95
CA GLU A 90 9.22 -13.24 -5.20
C GLU A 90 10.37 -12.64 -4.36
N ARG A 91 10.25 -11.37 -3.97
CA ARG A 91 11.26 -10.65 -3.19
C ARG A 91 11.00 -10.66 -1.69
N ILE A 92 9.74 -10.55 -1.27
CA ILE A 92 9.36 -10.38 0.15
C ILE A 92 8.87 -11.67 0.81
N GLY A 93 8.54 -12.69 0.02
CA GLY A 93 8.03 -13.98 0.49
C GLY A 93 6.57 -13.97 0.96
N THR A 94 6.11 -15.14 1.41
CA THR A 94 4.79 -15.35 2.02
C THR A 94 4.95 -15.96 3.42
N PRO A 95 3.99 -15.73 4.34
CA PRO A 95 2.80 -14.90 4.18
C PRO A 95 3.13 -13.40 4.21
N CYS A 96 2.43 -12.58 3.41
CA CYS A 96 2.60 -11.13 3.35
C CYS A 96 1.25 -10.40 3.26
N LEU A 97 1.21 -9.15 3.71
CA LEU A 97 0.03 -8.30 3.68
C LEU A 97 0.12 -7.37 2.47
N VAL A 98 -0.85 -7.44 1.58
CA VAL A 98 -0.96 -6.51 0.45
C VAL A 98 -2.04 -5.48 0.75
N THR A 99 -1.72 -4.20 0.58
CA THR A 99 -2.69 -3.11 0.64
C THR A 99 -2.39 -2.05 -0.41
N THR A 100 -3.28 -1.08 -0.60
CA THR A 100 -3.13 -0.01 -1.59
C THR A 100 -2.91 1.33 -0.91
N ALA A 101 -2.20 2.25 -1.58
CA ALA A 101 -1.94 3.59 -1.05
C ALA A 101 -3.22 4.43 -0.92
N ASP A 102 -4.28 4.13 -1.67
CA ASP A 102 -5.57 4.81 -1.59
C ASP A 102 -6.50 4.28 -0.48
N HIS A 103 -6.05 3.31 0.32
CA HIS A 103 -6.72 2.91 1.56
C HIS A 103 -6.47 3.92 2.70
N ALA A 104 -6.67 5.21 2.43
CA ALA A 104 -6.28 6.32 3.31
C ALA A 104 -6.98 6.34 4.69
N LEU A 105 -8.05 5.57 4.86
CA LEU A 105 -8.78 5.40 6.11
C LEU A 105 -8.42 4.11 6.85
N LEU A 106 -7.42 3.35 6.38
CA LEU A 106 -6.96 2.11 6.99
C LEU A 106 -6.62 2.32 8.46
N ARG A 107 -7.05 1.39 9.30
CA ARG A 107 -6.88 1.43 10.76
C ARG A 107 -6.11 0.21 11.28
N PRO A 108 -5.30 0.34 12.35
CA PRO A 108 -4.59 -0.78 12.95
C PRO A 108 -5.52 -1.93 13.35
N GLU A 109 -6.70 -1.61 13.89
CA GLU A 109 -7.65 -2.60 14.40
C GLU A 109 -8.19 -3.48 13.26
N TRP A 110 -8.43 -2.89 12.09
CA TRP A 110 -8.84 -3.63 10.90
C TRP A 110 -7.79 -4.60 10.39
N ILE A 111 -6.52 -4.18 10.40
CA ILE A 111 -5.41 -5.04 9.97
C ILE A 111 -5.28 -6.23 10.93
N GLN A 112 -5.29 -5.97 12.24
CA GLN A 112 -5.18 -7.02 13.25
C GLN A 112 -6.35 -8.02 13.17
N GLU A 113 -7.58 -7.53 13.02
CA GLU A 113 -8.76 -8.38 12.84
C GLU A 113 -8.65 -9.22 11.56
N PHE A 114 -8.23 -8.61 10.45
CA PHE A 114 -8.04 -9.31 9.18
C PHE A 114 -6.98 -10.42 9.31
N LEU A 115 -5.81 -10.12 9.87
CA LEU A 115 -4.73 -11.10 10.04
C LEU A 115 -5.11 -12.24 11.00
N ALA A 116 -5.87 -11.95 12.05
CA ALA A 116 -6.38 -12.96 12.98
C ALA A 116 -7.38 -13.91 12.30
N LYS A 117 -8.24 -13.39 11.42
CA LYS A 117 -9.23 -14.19 10.68
C LYS A 117 -8.67 -14.90 9.45
N ALA A 118 -7.53 -14.46 8.94
CA ALA A 118 -6.86 -15.06 7.78
C ALA A 118 -5.97 -16.27 8.13
N GLN A 119 -5.88 -16.66 9.40
CA GLN A 119 -5.04 -17.78 9.83
C GLN A 119 -5.52 -19.11 9.21
N GLY A 120 -4.57 -19.94 8.76
CA GLY A 120 -4.87 -21.25 8.18
C GLY A 120 -5.41 -21.21 6.75
N CYS A 121 -5.28 -20.08 6.04
CA CYS A 121 -5.64 -19.95 4.64
C CYS A 121 -4.40 -19.64 3.78
N ASP A 122 -4.38 -20.13 2.53
CA ASP A 122 -3.34 -19.77 1.55
C ASP A 122 -3.52 -18.33 1.02
N LEU A 123 -4.77 -17.85 0.99
CA LEU A 123 -5.15 -16.52 0.54
C LEU A 123 -6.38 -16.04 1.32
N ALA A 124 -6.37 -14.78 1.75
CA ALA A 124 -7.53 -14.11 2.33
C ALA A 124 -7.75 -12.75 1.67
N ALA A 125 -9.01 -12.33 1.51
CA ALA A 125 -9.38 -11.05 0.95
C ALA A 125 -10.37 -10.33 1.88
N GLY A 126 -10.01 -9.11 2.31
CA GLY A 126 -10.91 -8.25 3.08
C GLY A 126 -11.87 -7.52 2.16
N VAL A 127 -13.18 -7.70 2.37
CA VAL A 127 -14.23 -7.06 1.55
C VAL A 127 -15.03 -6.11 2.42
N ALA A 128 -15.10 -4.84 2.01
CA ALA A 128 -16.03 -3.88 2.59
C ALA A 128 -17.40 -4.05 1.92
N LEU A 129 -18.45 -4.19 2.73
CA LEU A 129 -19.81 -4.19 2.22
C LEU A 129 -20.21 -2.77 1.80
N ARG A 130 -21.09 -2.67 0.80
CA ARG A 130 -21.71 -1.40 0.45
C ARG A 130 -22.56 -0.94 1.64
N ALA A 131 -22.34 0.28 2.09
CA ALA A 131 -23.21 0.96 3.05
C ALA A 131 -24.53 1.37 2.38
#